data_AF-A0A1F1EA16-F1
#
_entry.id   AF-A0A1F1EA16-F1
#
_cell.length_a   1.000
_cell.length_b   1.000
_cell.length_c   1.000
_cell.angle_alpha   90.00
_cell.angle_beta   90.00
_cell.angle_gamma   90.00
#
_symmetry.space_group_name_H-M   'P 1'
#
loop_
_entity.id
_entity.type
_entity.pdbx_description
1 polymer ?
#
loop_
_entity_poly.entity_id
_entity_poly.type
_entity_poly.pdbx_seq_one_letter_code
_entity_poly.pdbx_strand_id
1 'polypeptide(L)'
;MRSHYPIRLLLPLLAIVPMIESGALLNAQQESQHDLYRQERAVQVVAPRGYLDPIWQRCSTPGGDDHTIVLHLGDSHVQAGFFTMPIREYFGRQFGLSGPGLIVPYRILGTNEPRHTRLQGRRGGYATDQITRRSYAGEGPTGIEMRSIVSRPQEVTLSTSDGVRFDRVIVFHGPNDRAFSLSGDWSDSPRRPFSLLTAGFCEADTLDLKRSVTSTKLVIPAGATFYGASLECLAPGVTVHTLGHNGATYQTYLKDHFTSSVSKLKPNLIIISLGTNDAMGRVNSSAVRASVRSLVNQLRKSCPEAKIVLSTPVMSYVSRRRGRTAPNPSVKLVSRAIIEEAKALGVGYIDTFEIFGGERGADRLVSEGLLRSDRIHLTTEGYKSLGNSIADALAKDYKRYLGSRAMIN
;
A
#
# COMPACT_ATOMS: atom_id res chain seq x y z
N MET A 1 6.14 32.39 101.90
CA MET A 1 7.22 33.12 101.21
C MET A 1 7.02 33.00 99.70
N ARG A 2 6.70 34.14 99.05
CA ARG A 2 6.87 34.54 97.62
C ARG A 2 6.54 33.51 96.51
N SER A 3 5.88 33.81 95.39
CA SER A 3 5.27 35.00 94.80
C SER A 3 4.80 34.62 93.37
N HIS A 4 3.56 35.00 93.03
CA HIS A 4 2.93 35.38 91.74
C HIS A 4 3.19 34.70 90.36
N TYR A 5 2.04 34.44 89.70
CA TYR A 5 1.61 34.03 88.34
C TYR A 5 1.85 35.09 87.20
N PRO A 6 1.35 35.00 85.91
CA PRO A 6 0.84 33.91 85.01
C PRO A 6 1.14 34.03 83.45
N ILE A 7 0.49 33.17 82.62
CA ILE A 7 0.00 33.30 81.20
C ILE A 7 0.96 33.06 79.99
N ARG A 8 0.67 32.06 79.12
CA ARG A 8 0.18 32.20 77.70
C ARG A 8 0.19 30.89 76.88
N LEU A 9 -0.91 30.71 76.13
CA LEU A 9 -1.17 29.77 75.04
C LEU A 9 -0.09 29.81 73.93
N LEU A 10 0.19 28.66 73.32
CA LEU A 10 0.93 28.54 72.05
C LEU A 10 0.17 27.57 71.10
N LEU A 11 -0.35 28.13 70.00
CA LEU A 11 -0.81 27.41 68.80
C LEU A 11 0.38 26.93 67.96
N PRO A 12 0.25 25.84 67.17
CA PRO A 12 0.96 25.72 65.91
C PRO A 12 0.03 26.03 64.72
N LEU A 13 0.43 27.01 63.90
CA LEU A 13 -0.12 27.27 62.57
C LEU A 13 0.18 26.06 61.65
N LEU A 14 -0.85 25.42 61.09
CA LEU A 14 -0.72 24.65 59.85
C LEU A 14 -0.89 25.60 58.66
N ALA A 15 0.18 25.79 57.91
CA ALA A 15 0.19 26.56 56.68
C ALA A 15 -0.52 25.80 55.55
N ILE A 16 -1.50 26.47 54.95
CA ILE A 16 -2.21 26.09 53.73
C ILE A 16 -1.25 26.27 52.55
N VAL A 17 -0.98 25.21 51.79
CA VAL A 17 -0.34 25.28 50.47
C VAL A 17 -1.44 25.10 49.43
N PRO A 18 -1.72 26.09 48.56
CA PRO A 18 -2.69 25.92 47.50
C PRO A 18 -2.09 25.02 46.40
N MET A 19 -2.76 23.90 46.13
CA MET A 19 -2.57 23.17 44.87
C MET A 19 -3.12 24.02 43.73
N ILE A 20 -2.21 24.56 42.93
CA ILE A 20 -2.55 25.20 41.65
C ILE A 20 -2.97 24.08 40.69
N GLU A 21 -4.28 23.99 40.44
CA GLU A 21 -4.84 23.27 39.30
C GLU A 21 -4.27 23.87 38.01
N SER A 22 -3.34 23.18 37.37
CA SER A 22 -3.01 23.42 35.96
C SER A 22 -3.84 22.48 35.10
N GLY A 23 -5.15 22.76 35.05
CA GLY A 23 -6.09 22.15 34.11
C GLY A 23 -5.85 22.67 32.69
N ALA A 24 -4.78 22.20 32.05
CA ALA A 24 -4.68 22.24 30.59
C ALA A 24 -5.34 20.98 30.02
N LEU A 25 -6.67 20.89 30.16
CA LEU A 25 -7.47 20.01 29.32
C LEU A 25 -7.29 20.52 27.88
N LEU A 26 -6.53 19.77 27.08
CA LEU A 26 -6.64 19.82 25.63
C LEU A 26 -8.09 19.45 25.31
N ASN A 27 -8.95 20.46 25.16
CA ASN A 27 -10.25 20.28 24.53
C ASN A 27 -9.98 19.84 23.09
N ALA A 28 -9.93 18.52 22.85
CA ALA A 28 -10.12 17.98 21.52
C ALA A 28 -11.43 18.60 21.00
N GLN A 29 -11.36 19.41 19.94
CA GLN A 29 -12.56 19.97 19.34
C GLN A 29 -13.43 18.80 18.90
N GLN A 30 -14.57 18.63 19.55
CA GLN A 30 -15.54 17.58 19.23
C GLN A 30 -16.05 17.83 17.79
N GLU A 31 -15.97 16.81 16.93
CA GLU A 31 -16.39 16.94 15.53
C GLU A 31 -17.88 17.33 15.44
N SER A 32 -18.18 18.31 14.59
CA SER A 32 -19.57 18.72 14.37
C SER A 32 -20.32 17.70 13.51
N GLN A 33 -21.66 17.67 13.61
CA GLN A 33 -22.52 16.89 12.69
C GLN A 33 -22.21 17.17 11.21
N HIS A 34 -21.87 18.42 10.89
CA HIS A 34 -21.48 18.82 9.55
C HIS A 34 -20.14 18.20 9.11
N ASP A 35 -19.19 18.06 10.03
CA ASP A 35 -17.90 17.43 9.74
C ASP A 35 -18.08 15.92 9.49
N LEU A 36 -18.88 15.23 10.31
CA LEU A 36 -19.21 13.81 10.12
C LEU A 36 -19.91 13.54 8.77
N TYR A 37 -20.91 14.37 8.42
CA TYR A 37 -21.61 14.27 7.14
C TYR A 37 -20.66 14.46 5.95
N ARG A 38 -19.72 15.41 6.06
CA ARG A 38 -18.74 15.66 5.02
C ARG A 38 -17.79 14.46 4.84
N GLN A 39 -17.34 13.84 5.92
CA GLN A 39 -16.50 12.64 5.89
C GLN A 39 -17.24 11.47 5.22
N GLU A 40 -18.50 11.22 5.60
CA GLU A 40 -19.30 10.14 5.02
C GLU A 40 -19.50 10.32 3.50
N ARG A 41 -19.72 11.55 3.05
CA ARG A 41 -19.79 11.89 1.62
C ARG A 41 -18.45 11.80 0.90
N ALA A 42 -17.34 11.95 1.61
CA ALA A 42 -16.00 11.81 1.04
C ALA A 42 -15.67 10.35 0.71
N VAL A 43 -16.34 9.37 1.34
CA VAL A 43 -16.20 7.95 1.01
C VAL A 43 -16.85 7.65 -0.34
N GLN A 44 -16.12 7.93 -1.42
CA GLN A 44 -16.49 7.64 -2.81
C GLN A 44 -15.26 7.72 -3.72
N VAL A 45 -15.32 7.04 -4.86
CA VAL A 45 -14.38 7.31 -5.97
C VAL A 45 -14.90 8.52 -6.74
N VAL A 46 -14.12 9.59 -6.79
CA VAL A 46 -14.42 10.77 -7.63
C VAL A 46 -13.66 10.62 -8.95
N ALA A 47 -14.40 10.47 -10.05
CA ALA A 47 -13.85 10.24 -11.39
C ALA A 47 -14.85 10.70 -12.47
N PRO A 48 -14.45 10.79 -13.76
CA PRO A 48 -15.41 10.88 -14.86
C PRO A 48 -16.48 9.79 -14.77
N ARG A 49 -17.71 10.09 -15.20
CA ARG A 49 -18.82 9.14 -15.13
C ARG A 49 -18.47 7.86 -15.90
N GLY A 50 -18.67 6.72 -15.25
CA GLY A 50 -18.39 5.40 -15.82
C GLY A 50 -16.91 5.04 -15.95
N TYR A 51 -16.01 5.82 -15.32
CA TYR A 51 -14.56 5.62 -15.46
C TYR A 51 -14.08 4.20 -15.09
N LEU A 52 -14.68 3.58 -14.05
CA LEU A 52 -14.37 2.21 -13.62
C LEU A 52 -15.32 1.15 -14.19
N ASP A 53 -16.31 1.52 -15.00
CA ASP A 53 -17.27 0.56 -15.58
C ASP A 53 -16.60 -0.60 -16.33
N PRO A 54 -15.50 -0.39 -17.10
CA PRO A 54 -14.79 -1.50 -17.74
C PRO A 54 -14.19 -2.50 -16.75
N ILE A 55 -13.76 -2.04 -15.56
CA ILE A 55 -13.24 -2.90 -14.51
C ILE A 55 -14.36 -3.73 -13.92
N TRP A 56 -15.49 -3.10 -13.63
CA TRP A 56 -16.67 -3.80 -13.09
C TRP A 56 -17.24 -4.80 -14.08
N GLN A 57 -17.29 -4.45 -15.36
CA GLN A 57 -17.69 -5.38 -16.41
C GLN A 57 -16.75 -6.59 -16.46
N ARG A 58 -15.43 -6.36 -16.44
CA ARG A 58 -14.43 -7.43 -16.43
C ARG A 58 -14.60 -8.35 -15.22
N CYS A 59 -14.74 -7.80 -14.02
CA CYS A 59 -14.91 -8.59 -12.79
C CYS A 59 -16.25 -9.35 -12.70
N SER A 60 -17.31 -8.84 -13.32
CA SER A 60 -18.68 -9.34 -13.12
C SER A 60 -19.22 -10.20 -14.27
N THR A 61 -18.40 -10.52 -15.27
CA THR A 61 -18.84 -11.34 -16.43
C THR A 61 -19.05 -12.80 -16.00
N PRO A 62 -20.30 -13.30 -15.94
CA PRO A 62 -20.57 -14.69 -15.52
C PRO A 62 -19.98 -15.67 -16.52
N GLY A 63 -19.21 -16.66 -16.05
CA GLY A 63 -18.52 -17.62 -16.92
C GLY A 63 -17.41 -17.01 -17.78
N GLY A 64 -16.98 -15.78 -17.48
CA GLY A 64 -15.84 -15.16 -18.16
C GLY A 64 -14.52 -15.78 -17.72
N ASP A 65 -13.58 -15.90 -18.65
CA ASP A 65 -12.21 -16.40 -18.40
C ASP A 65 -11.24 -15.30 -17.98
N ASP A 66 -11.77 -14.13 -17.59
CA ASP A 66 -10.98 -12.93 -17.36
C ASP A 66 -10.35 -12.91 -15.96
N HIS A 67 -9.03 -12.83 -15.93
CA HIS A 67 -8.27 -12.46 -14.74
C HIS A 67 -8.22 -10.95 -14.62
N THR A 68 -8.57 -10.42 -13.46
CA THR A 68 -8.45 -8.98 -13.16
C THR A 68 -7.34 -8.76 -12.16
N ILE A 69 -6.32 -7.99 -12.55
CA ILE A 69 -5.20 -7.65 -11.68
C ILE A 69 -5.38 -6.25 -11.11
N VAL A 70 -5.45 -6.14 -9.79
CA VAL A 70 -5.47 -4.88 -9.05
C VAL A 70 -4.10 -4.70 -8.39
N LEU A 71 -3.37 -3.65 -8.78
CA LEU A 71 -2.11 -3.27 -8.16
C LEU A 71 -2.34 -2.16 -7.14
N HIS A 72 -2.10 -2.44 -5.86
CA HIS A 72 -2.01 -1.42 -4.82
C HIS A 72 -0.55 -1.00 -4.64
N LEU A 73 -0.21 0.15 -5.22
CA LEU A 73 1.12 0.75 -5.18
C LEU A 73 1.19 1.80 -4.07
N GLY A 74 2.19 1.76 -3.20
CA GLY A 74 2.30 2.77 -2.14
C GLY A 74 3.64 2.84 -1.43
N ASP A 75 3.65 3.41 -0.24
CA ASP A 75 4.85 3.57 0.59
C ASP A 75 4.87 2.54 1.75
N SER A 76 5.43 2.92 2.90
CA SER A 76 5.44 2.10 4.11
C SER A 76 4.04 1.71 4.60
N HIS A 77 3.01 2.50 4.30
CA HIS A 77 1.63 2.21 4.68
C HIS A 77 1.07 1.00 3.92
N VAL A 78 1.52 0.78 2.69
CA VAL A 78 1.10 -0.35 1.84
C VAL A 78 2.00 -1.57 2.05
N GLN A 79 3.30 -1.38 2.29
CA GLN A 79 4.32 -2.44 2.28
C GLN A 79 3.98 -3.67 3.14
N ALA A 80 3.47 -3.47 4.36
CA ALA A 80 3.15 -4.59 5.26
C ALA A 80 1.80 -5.28 4.95
N GLY A 81 1.05 -4.76 3.99
CA GLY A 81 -0.19 -5.34 3.46
C GLY A 81 -1.46 -5.09 4.27
N PHE A 82 -1.38 -4.61 5.52
CA PHE A 82 -2.58 -4.36 6.33
C PHE A 82 -3.57 -3.39 5.68
N PHE A 83 -3.04 -2.35 5.02
CA PHE A 83 -3.85 -1.39 4.30
C PHE A 83 -4.53 -2.03 3.08
N THR A 84 -3.82 -2.90 2.36
CA THR A 84 -4.39 -3.59 1.20
C THR A 84 -5.41 -4.67 1.57
N MET A 85 -5.33 -5.26 2.77
CA MET A 85 -6.17 -6.41 3.14
C MET A 85 -7.67 -6.16 2.99
N PRO A 86 -8.27 -5.07 3.51
CA PRO A 86 -9.69 -4.79 3.30
C PRO A 86 -10.10 -4.67 1.82
N ILE A 87 -9.24 -4.07 0.99
CA ILE A 87 -9.47 -3.95 -0.46
C ILE A 87 -9.49 -5.35 -1.08
N ARG A 88 -8.52 -6.18 -0.73
CA ARG A 88 -8.43 -7.57 -1.19
C ARG A 88 -9.62 -8.41 -0.74
N GLU A 89 -10.05 -8.26 0.51
CA GLU A 89 -11.24 -8.94 1.03
C GLU A 89 -12.52 -8.50 0.33
N TYR A 90 -12.67 -7.21 -0.01
CA TYR A 90 -13.78 -6.72 -0.81
C TYR A 90 -13.82 -7.41 -2.18
N PHE A 91 -12.72 -7.36 -2.94
CA PHE A 91 -12.66 -8.04 -4.24
C PHE A 91 -12.89 -9.55 -4.13
N GLY A 92 -12.31 -10.19 -3.10
CA GLY A 92 -12.49 -11.62 -2.85
C GLY A 92 -13.93 -12.00 -2.54
N ARG A 93 -14.63 -11.22 -1.72
CA ARG A 93 -16.05 -11.46 -1.40
C ARG A 93 -16.97 -11.20 -2.59
N GLN A 94 -16.67 -10.20 -3.42
CA GLN A 94 -17.53 -9.82 -4.54
C GLN A 94 -17.30 -10.64 -5.81
N PHE A 95 -16.06 -11.03 -6.10
CA PHE A 95 -15.67 -11.58 -7.39
C PHE A 95 -14.82 -12.86 -7.30
N GLY A 96 -14.45 -13.29 -6.10
CA GLY A 96 -13.53 -14.41 -5.90
C GLY A 96 -12.06 -14.00 -6.14
N LEU A 97 -11.15 -14.54 -5.33
CA LEU A 97 -9.71 -14.31 -5.53
C LEU A 97 -9.12 -15.33 -6.50
N SER A 98 -8.37 -14.85 -7.49
CA SER A 98 -7.56 -15.67 -8.40
C SER A 98 -6.11 -15.81 -7.91
N GLY A 99 -5.97 -16.17 -6.64
CA GLY A 99 -4.69 -16.46 -6.00
C GLY A 99 -4.20 -15.40 -5.00
N PRO A 100 -3.08 -15.66 -4.31
CA PRO A 100 -2.53 -14.78 -3.28
C PRO A 100 -2.08 -13.42 -3.79
N GLY A 101 -1.57 -13.35 -5.02
CA GLY A 101 -0.95 -12.14 -5.58
C GLY A 101 0.57 -12.11 -5.49
N LEU A 102 1.13 -10.91 -5.45
CA LEU A 102 2.56 -10.66 -5.66
C LEU A 102 3.40 -11.02 -4.44
N ILE A 103 4.43 -11.83 -4.65
CA ILE A 103 5.55 -12.06 -3.74
C ILE A 103 6.78 -11.30 -4.23
N VAL A 104 7.39 -10.54 -3.32
CA VAL A 104 8.61 -9.76 -3.57
C VAL A 104 9.64 -10.15 -2.50
N PRO A 105 10.95 -10.20 -2.78
CA PRO A 105 11.97 -10.67 -1.84
C PRO A 105 12.30 -9.68 -0.69
N TYR A 106 11.28 -9.06 -0.09
CA TYR A 106 11.41 -8.11 1.02
C TYR A 106 12.20 -8.68 2.20
N ARG A 107 11.95 -9.93 2.62
CA ARG A 107 12.66 -10.55 3.76
C ARG A 107 14.13 -10.82 3.47
N ILE A 108 14.46 -11.16 2.22
CA ILE A 108 15.85 -11.37 1.82
C ILE A 108 16.58 -10.02 1.88
N LEU A 109 15.98 -8.98 1.29
CA LEU A 109 16.42 -7.59 1.40
C LEU A 109 16.52 -7.08 2.86
N GLY A 110 15.69 -7.60 3.77
CA GLY A 110 15.73 -7.27 5.20
C GLY A 110 14.68 -6.27 5.65
N THR A 111 13.54 -6.22 4.97
CA THR A 111 12.43 -5.32 5.28
C THR A 111 11.13 -6.10 5.42
N ASN A 112 10.06 -5.43 5.84
CA ASN A 112 8.75 -6.05 6.05
C ASN A 112 8.13 -6.52 4.73
N GLU A 113 7.44 -7.65 4.75
CA GLU A 113 6.68 -8.19 3.61
C GLU A 113 5.16 -8.09 3.86
N PRO A 114 4.32 -8.10 2.81
CA PRO A 114 2.87 -8.17 2.95
C PRO A 114 2.45 -9.44 3.71
N ARG A 115 1.57 -9.31 4.71
CA ARG A 115 1.23 -10.44 5.61
C ARG A 115 0.67 -11.69 4.92
N HIS A 116 -0.11 -11.53 3.85
CA HIS A 116 -0.80 -12.64 3.19
C HIS A 116 0.13 -13.50 2.33
N THR A 117 1.34 -13.03 2.03
CA THR A 117 2.33 -13.80 1.28
C THR A 117 3.66 -13.89 2.02
N ARG A 118 4.45 -14.92 1.72
CA ARG A 118 5.76 -15.08 2.32
C ARG A 118 6.76 -15.69 1.36
N LEU A 119 7.94 -15.07 1.29
CA LEU A 119 9.14 -15.65 0.68
C LEU A 119 10.13 -16.05 1.77
N GLN A 120 10.40 -17.35 1.87
CA GLN A 120 11.37 -17.90 2.83
C GLN A 120 12.58 -18.49 2.09
N GLY A 121 13.77 -18.07 2.49
CA GLY A 121 15.01 -18.57 1.90
C GLY A 121 16.23 -18.13 2.72
N ARG A 122 17.41 -18.59 2.32
CA ARG A 122 18.67 -18.09 2.91
C ARG A 122 18.85 -16.63 2.52
N ARG A 123 19.22 -15.76 3.46
CA ARG A 123 19.53 -14.36 3.15
C ARG A 123 20.90 -14.21 2.47
N GLY A 124 21.86 -15.04 2.87
CA GLY A 124 23.19 -15.09 2.24
C GLY A 124 23.14 -15.74 0.86
N GLY A 125 24.07 -15.33 -0.02
CA GLY A 125 24.13 -15.81 -1.40
C GLY A 125 23.36 -14.96 -2.40
N TYR A 126 22.81 -13.82 -1.97
CA TYR A 126 22.15 -12.84 -2.84
C TYR A 126 22.71 -11.43 -2.63
N ALA A 127 22.85 -10.69 -3.72
CA ALA A 127 22.94 -9.23 -3.70
C ALA A 127 21.54 -8.65 -3.87
N THR A 128 21.20 -7.60 -3.11
CA THR A 128 19.86 -7.01 -3.14
C THR A 128 19.87 -5.49 -3.23
N ASP A 129 18.96 -4.94 -4.02
CA ASP A 129 18.74 -3.50 -4.11
C ASP A 129 17.25 -3.14 -4.12
N GLN A 130 16.93 -1.86 -3.84
CA GLN A 130 15.54 -1.37 -3.77
C GLN A 130 15.40 0.06 -4.28
N ILE A 131 14.24 0.37 -4.85
CA ILE A 131 13.92 1.63 -5.56
C ILE A 131 14.04 2.89 -4.71
N THR A 132 13.97 2.76 -3.38
CA THR A 132 14.14 3.89 -2.45
C THR A 132 15.61 4.27 -2.25
N ARG A 133 16.58 3.43 -2.65
CA ARG A 133 18.01 3.80 -2.64
C ARG A 133 18.31 4.80 -3.75
N ARG A 134 19.20 5.76 -3.48
CA ARG A 134 19.56 6.81 -4.45
C ARG A 134 20.22 6.24 -5.71
N SER A 135 21.03 5.21 -5.55
CA SER A 135 21.79 4.54 -6.62
C SER A 135 21.02 3.41 -7.30
N TYR A 136 19.75 3.19 -6.95
CA TYR A 136 18.96 2.14 -7.59
C TYR A 136 18.91 2.40 -9.09
N ALA A 137 19.22 1.35 -9.85
CA ALA A 137 19.15 1.29 -11.31
C ALA A 137 18.44 0.01 -11.76
N GLY A 138 17.58 -0.53 -10.90
CA GLY A 138 16.97 -1.83 -11.12
C GLY A 138 15.85 -1.79 -12.16
N GLU A 139 15.63 -2.95 -12.76
CA GLU A 139 14.88 -3.10 -13.99
C GLU A 139 13.53 -3.81 -13.83
N GLY A 140 13.23 -4.29 -12.62
CA GLY A 140 12.06 -5.11 -12.34
C GLY A 140 10.77 -4.36 -12.04
N PRO A 141 9.60 -5.02 -12.18
CA PRO A 141 8.28 -4.45 -11.91
C PRO A 141 8.01 -4.19 -10.42
N THR A 142 8.85 -4.73 -9.53
CA THR A 142 8.60 -4.71 -8.08
C THR A 142 9.39 -3.63 -7.36
N GLY A 143 10.34 -2.96 -8.02
CA GLY A 143 11.24 -2.01 -7.36
C GLY A 143 12.20 -2.66 -6.34
N ILE A 144 12.30 -3.99 -6.30
CA ILE A 144 13.31 -4.74 -5.55
C ILE A 144 13.99 -5.73 -6.47
N GLU A 145 15.30 -5.81 -6.36
CA GLU A 145 16.13 -6.77 -7.08
C GLU A 145 16.80 -7.73 -6.10
N MET A 146 16.81 -9.02 -6.45
CA MET A 146 17.55 -10.05 -5.74
C MET A 146 18.35 -10.88 -6.75
N ARG A 147 19.67 -10.67 -6.82
CA ARG A 147 20.56 -11.39 -7.72
C ARG A 147 21.33 -12.47 -6.98
N SER A 148 21.32 -13.70 -7.51
CA SER A 148 22.13 -14.80 -6.99
C SER A 148 23.61 -14.55 -7.26
N ILE A 149 24.44 -14.53 -6.22
CA ILE A 149 25.90 -14.28 -6.31
C ILE A 149 26.73 -15.56 -6.08
N VAL A 150 26.09 -16.72 -6.10
CA VAL A 150 26.71 -18.02 -5.91
C VAL A 150 26.69 -18.83 -7.20
N SER A 151 27.62 -19.79 -7.32
CA SER A 151 27.78 -20.63 -8.52
C SER A 151 26.80 -21.81 -8.62
N ARG A 152 25.93 -22.00 -7.63
CA ARG A 152 24.94 -23.09 -7.59
C ARG A 152 23.51 -22.55 -7.48
N PRO A 153 22.51 -23.27 -8.00
CA PRO A 153 21.11 -22.93 -7.77
C PRO A 153 20.77 -22.89 -6.27
N GLN A 154 19.79 -22.05 -5.94
CA GLN A 154 19.30 -21.89 -4.58
C GLN A 154 17.78 -22.04 -4.55
N GLU A 155 17.24 -22.62 -3.47
CA GLU A 155 15.79 -22.75 -3.29
C GLU A 155 15.25 -21.64 -2.39
N VAL A 156 14.07 -21.13 -2.76
CA VAL A 156 13.21 -20.31 -1.90
C VAL A 156 11.80 -20.93 -1.85
N THR A 157 11.15 -20.84 -0.70
CA THR A 157 9.76 -21.23 -0.52
C THR A 157 8.86 -20.02 -0.74
N LEU A 158 7.89 -20.16 -1.63
CA LEU A 158 6.81 -19.22 -1.89
C LEU A 158 5.54 -19.75 -1.22
N SER A 159 4.91 -18.97 -0.35
CA SER A 159 3.75 -19.42 0.41
C SER A 159 2.73 -18.32 0.68
N THR A 160 1.49 -18.71 0.91
CA THR A 160 0.45 -17.86 1.50
C THR A 160 0.39 -18.05 3.02
N SER A 161 0.04 -16.98 3.74
CA SER A 161 -0.26 -17.03 5.18
C SER A 161 -1.76 -17.02 5.50
N ASP A 162 -2.63 -16.82 4.49
CA ASP A 162 -4.08 -16.63 4.68
C ASP A 162 -4.94 -17.78 4.11
N GLY A 163 -4.29 -18.84 3.61
CA GLY A 163 -4.95 -20.04 3.11
C GLY A 163 -5.44 -19.94 1.66
N VAL A 164 -5.35 -18.77 1.01
CA VAL A 164 -5.68 -18.64 -0.42
C VAL A 164 -4.71 -19.47 -1.24
N ARG A 165 -5.24 -20.41 -2.01
CA ARG A 165 -4.44 -21.35 -2.78
C ARG A 165 -4.08 -20.78 -4.16
N PHE A 166 -3.08 -21.38 -4.80
CA PHE A 166 -2.64 -21.05 -6.15
C PHE A 166 -2.18 -22.31 -6.89
N ASP A 167 -2.29 -22.31 -8.21
CA ASP A 167 -1.81 -23.36 -9.11
C ASP A 167 -0.99 -22.79 -10.28
N ARG A 168 -0.65 -21.50 -10.24
CA ARG A 168 0.23 -20.85 -11.21
C ARG A 168 1.21 -19.91 -10.50
N VAL A 169 2.47 -19.95 -10.93
CA VAL A 169 3.52 -19.01 -10.49
C VAL A 169 4.06 -18.28 -11.71
N ILE A 170 3.90 -16.96 -11.75
CA ILE A 170 4.50 -16.10 -12.77
C ILE A 170 5.76 -15.46 -12.19
N VAL A 171 6.94 -15.88 -12.61
CA VAL A 171 8.23 -15.43 -12.09
C VAL A 171 8.72 -14.24 -12.91
N PHE A 172 9.06 -13.14 -12.25
CA PHE A 172 9.68 -11.96 -12.87
C PHE A 172 11.19 -12.00 -12.67
N HIS A 173 11.95 -12.04 -13.76
CA HIS A 173 13.40 -12.19 -13.73
C HIS A 173 14.12 -11.34 -14.78
N GLY A 174 15.45 -11.29 -14.69
CA GLY A 174 16.30 -10.56 -15.63
C GLY A 174 16.33 -11.22 -17.01
N PRO A 175 16.61 -10.46 -18.08
CA PRO A 175 16.66 -10.99 -19.43
C PRO A 175 17.85 -11.96 -19.59
N ASN A 176 17.65 -13.02 -20.38
CA ASN A 176 18.67 -14.06 -20.65
C ASN A 176 19.10 -14.86 -19.41
N ASP A 177 18.39 -14.74 -18.29
CA ASP A 177 18.63 -15.60 -17.14
C ASP A 177 18.34 -17.07 -17.49
N ARG A 178 19.04 -17.98 -16.82
CA ARG A 178 18.69 -19.40 -16.89
C ARG A 178 17.26 -19.60 -16.39
N ALA A 179 16.62 -20.67 -16.87
CA ALA A 179 15.25 -21.01 -16.51
C ALA A 179 15.07 -21.18 -15.00
N PHE A 180 14.12 -20.44 -14.43
CA PHE A 180 13.59 -20.75 -13.11
C PHE A 180 12.73 -22.03 -13.20
N SER A 181 12.72 -22.82 -12.13
CA SER A 181 11.93 -24.05 -12.07
C SER A 181 11.35 -24.29 -10.68
N LEU A 182 10.38 -25.20 -10.57
CA LEU A 182 9.85 -25.65 -9.29
C LEU A 182 10.61 -26.91 -8.83
N SER A 183 10.84 -27.06 -7.53
CA SER A 183 11.49 -28.27 -6.98
C SER A 183 10.48 -29.35 -6.59
N GLY A 184 10.94 -30.59 -6.39
CA GLY A 184 10.09 -31.71 -5.93
C GLY A 184 9.16 -32.25 -7.02
N ASP A 185 7.92 -32.61 -6.65
CA ASP A 185 6.90 -33.18 -7.55
C ASP A 185 6.54 -32.30 -8.77
N TRP A 186 7.05 -31.06 -8.78
CA TRP A 186 6.79 -30.02 -9.77
C TRP A 186 7.95 -29.81 -10.75
N SER A 187 9.03 -30.61 -10.68
CA SER A 187 10.23 -30.44 -11.53
C SER A 187 9.90 -30.41 -13.02
N ASP A 188 8.88 -31.18 -13.42
CA ASP A 188 8.46 -31.35 -14.82
C ASP A 188 7.26 -30.46 -15.18
N SER A 189 6.99 -29.42 -14.37
CA SER A 189 5.87 -28.51 -14.61
C SER A 189 6.06 -27.77 -15.94
N PRO A 190 5.00 -27.63 -16.77
CA PRO A 190 5.09 -26.89 -18.02
C PRO A 190 5.56 -25.45 -17.76
N ARG A 191 6.64 -25.05 -18.43
CA ARG A 191 7.12 -23.67 -18.45
C ARG A 191 6.64 -22.99 -19.72
N ARG A 192 5.96 -21.86 -19.58
CA ARG A 192 5.54 -21.01 -20.70
C ARG A 192 6.27 -19.67 -20.58
N PRO A 193 7.29 -19.41 -21.41
CA PRO A 193 7.95 -18.12 -21.40
C PRO A 193 6.99 -17.05 -21.92
N PHE A 194 6.84 -15.96 -21.18
CA PHE A 194 6.13 -14.78 -21.62
C PHE A 194 7.16 -13.67 -21.90
N SER A 195 7.67 -13.67 -23.14
CA SER A 195 8.46 -12.56 -23.66
C SER A 195 7.57 -11.70 -24.55
N LEU A 196 7.26 -10.48 -24.10
CA LEU A 196 6.79 -9.46 -25.03
C LEU A 196 7.97 -9.13 -25.95
N LEU A 197 7.75 -9.10 -27.27
CA LEU A 197 8.76 -8.77 -28.29
C LEU A 197 9.37 -7.35 -28.16
N THR A 198 9.07 -6.63 -27.09
CA THR A 198 9.81 -5.44 -26.69
C THR A 198 11.09 -5.88 -25.99
N ALA A 199 12.25 -5.56 -26.56
CA ALA A 199 13.56 -5.70 -25.91
C ALA A 199 13.45 -5.18 -24.47
N GLY A 200 13.36 -6.12 -23.51
CA GLY A 200 12.79 -5.86 -22.21
C GLY A 200 13.82 -6.11 -21.13
N PHE A 201 13.97 -5.14 -20.22
CA PHE A 201 14.80 -5.23 -19.03
C PHE A 201 14.27 -6.25 -17.99
N CYS A 202 13.10 -6.84 -18.24
CA CYS A 202 12.50 -7.89 -17.41
C CYS A 202 11.70 -8.88 -18.26
N GLU A 203 11.88 -10.16 -17.95
CA GLU A 203 11.14 -11.29 -18.51
C GLU A 203 10.19 -11.88 -17.46
N ALA A 204 9.16 -12.59 -17.94
CA ALA A 204 8.22 -13.29 -17.10
C ALA A 204 8.05 -14.73 -17.56
N ASP A 205 8.15 -15.67 -16.64
CA ASP A 205 7.93 -17.10 -16.89
C ASP A 205 6.71 -17.61 -16.14
N THR A 206 5.83 -18.34 -16.81
CA THR A 206 4.70 -19.00 -16.14
C THR A 206 5.03 -20.46 -15.88
N LEU A 207 4.89 -20.87 -14.61
CA LEU A 207 5.05 -22.23 -14.11
C LEU A 207 3.71 -22.71 -13.56
N ASP A 208 3.04 -23.61 -14.28
CA ASP A 208 1.73 -24.17 -13.85
C ASP A 208 1.95 -25.40 -12.96
N LEU A 209 1.30 -25.44 -11.80
CA LEU A 209 1.34 -26.56 -10.87
C LEU A 209 0.28 -27.60 -11.24
N LYS A 210 0.62 -28.88 -11.07
CA LYS A 210 -0.29 -30.03 -11.27
C LYS A 210 -1.54 -30.03 -10.36
N ARG A 211 -1.52 -29.27 -9.26
CA ARG A 211 -2.67 -29.06 -8.36
C ARG A 211 -2.49 -27.75 -7.59
N SER A 212 -3.60 -27.19 -7.13
CA SER A 212 -3.62 -26.01 -6.26
C SER A 212 -2.94 -26.29 -4.91
N VAL A 213 -2.15 -25.34 -4.40
CA VAL A 213 -1.37 -25.44 -3.14
C VAL A 213 -1.37 -24.12 -2.37
N THR A 214 -0.91 -24.14 -1.12
CA THR A 214 -0.63 -22.94 -0.32
C THR A 214 0.86 -22.61 -0.21
N SER A 215 1.73 -23.51 -0.70
CA SER A 215 3.18 -23.37 -0.65
C SER A 215 3.83 -24.18 -1.76
N THR A 216 4.86 -23.61 -2.38
CA THR A 216 5.74 -24.30 -3.32
C THR A 216 7.17 -23.79 -3.19
N LYS A 217 8.12 -24.52 -3.78
CA LYS A 217 9.53 -24.16 -3.76
C LYS A 217 9.99 -23.79 -5.17
N LEU A 218 10.56 -22.60 -5.29
CA LEU A 218 11.16 -22.07 -6.50
C LEU A 218 12.68 -22.25 -6.45
N VAL A 219 13.24 -22.78 -7.53
CA VAL A 219 14.68 -22.88 -7.77
C VAL A 219 15.13 -21.64 -8.53
N ILE A 220 15.99 -20.86 -7.88
CA ILE A 220 16.65 -19.68 -8.44
C ILE A 220 17.99 -20.11 -9.03
N PRO A 221 18.21 -19.95 -10.34
CA PRO A 221 19.46 -20.35 -10.97
C PRO A 221 20.67 -19.55 -10.48
N ALA A 222 21.86 -20.13 -10.64
CA ALA A 222 23.11 -19.43 -10.37
C ALA A 222 23.22 -18.16 -11.25
N GLY A 223 23.60 -17.03 -10.66
CA GLY A 223 23.78 -15.76 -11.37
C GLY A 223 22.50 -15.00 -11.71
N ALA A 224 21.32 -15.63 -11.61
CA ALA A 224 20.05 -15.06 -12.05
C ALA A 224 19.56 -13.92 -11.16
N THR A 225 18.80 -13.01 -11.76
CA THR A 225 18.13 -11.91 -11.09
C THR A 225 16.65 -12.22 -10.92
N PHE A 226 16.16 -12.19 -9.68
CA PHE A 226 14.76 -12.38 -9.32
C PHE A 226 14.17 -11.08 -8.80
N TYR A 227 13.10 -10.60 -9.43
CA TYR A 227 12.37 -9.40 -9.00
C TYR A 227 11.18 -9.74 -8.10
N GLY A 228 10.60 -10.93 -8.26
CA GLY A 228 9.41 -11.38 -7.54
C GLY A 228 8.64 -12.44 -8.33
N ALA A 229 7.51 -12.87 -7.80
CA ALA A 229 6.60 -13.76 -8.50
C ALA A 229 5.13 -13.41 -8.20
N SER A 230 4.25 -13.54 -9.17
CA SER A 230 2.79 -13.53 -8.95
C SER A 230 2.32 -14.96 -8.66
N LEU A 231 1.59 -15.15 -7.56
CA LEU A 231 0.92 -16.40 -7.23
C LEU A 231 -0.55 -16.29 -7.64
N GLU A 232 -0.96 -17.10 -8.61
CA GLU A 232 -2.26 -16.99 -9.28
C GLU A 232 -2.99 -18.33 -9.37
N CYS A 233 -4.29 -18.26 -9.66
CA CYS A 233 -5.07 -19.43 -10.06
C CYS A 233 -5.23 -19.49 -11.58
N LEU A 234 -5.45 -20.68 -12.12
CA LEU A 234 -5.95 -20.87 -13.49
C LEU A 234 -7.40 -20.38 -13.60
N ALA A 235 -8.18 -20.62 -12.54
CA ALA A 235 -9.56 -20.18 -12.43
C ALA A 235 -9.65 -18.65 -12.45
N PRO A 236 -10.55 -18.05 -13.26
CA PRO A 236 -10.69 -16.60 -13.35
C PRO A 236 -11.15 -15.98 -12.03
N GLY A 237 -10.89 -14.69 -11.88
CA GLY A 237 -11.19 -13.93 -10.66
C GLY A 237 -10.29 -12.72 -10.52
N VAL A 238 -10.20 -12.20 -9.30
CA VAL A 238 -9.41 -10.99 -9.02
C VAL A 238 -8.14 -11.33 -8.25
N THR A 239 -7.01 -10.82 -8.71
CA THR A 239 -5.73 -10.90 -8.00
C THR A 239 -5.35 -9.50 -7.54
N VAL A 240 -5.15 -9.34 -6.22
CA VAL A 240 -4.74 -8.04 -5.64
C VAL A 240 -3.26 -8.11 -5.25
N HIS A 241 -2.44 -7.34 -5.96
CA HIS A 241 -1.01 -7.19 -5.67
C HIS A 241 -0.78 -6.06 -4.67
N THR A 242 -0.02 -6.34 -3.61
CA THR A 242 0.47 -5.33 -2.67
C THR A 242 1.92 -4.99 -2.99
N LEU A 243 2.19 -3.73 -3.35
CA LEU A 243 3.53 -3.25 -3.66
C LEU A 243 3.79 -1.92 -2.95
N GLY A 244 4.51 -1.96 -1.83
CA GLY A 244 4.84 -0.76 -1.06
C GLY A 244 6.32 -0.72 -0.71
N HIS A 245 6.92 0.47 -0.78
CA HIS A 245 8.31 0.69 -0.40
C HIS A 245 8.43 1.74 0.69
N ASN A 246 9.02 1.38 1.82
CA ASN A 246 9.23 2.30 2.93
C ASN A 246 10.03 3.54 2.49
N GLY A 247 9.46 4.72 2.72
CA GLY A 247 10.05 6.00 2.32
C GLY A 247 9.77 6.41 0.87
N ALA A 248 8.97 5.65 0.11
CA ALA A 248 8.65 6.01 -1.27
C ALA A 248 7.81 7.28 -1.37
N THR A 249 8.12 8.08 -2.38
CA THR A 249 7.37 9.24 -2.85
C THR A 249 6.88 8.99 -4.28
N TYR A 250 6.11 9.91 -4.86
CA TYR A 250 5.81 9.85 -6.29
C TYR A 250 7.08 9.85 -7.15
N GLN A 251 8.11 10.61 -6.73
CA GLN A 251 9.39 10.68 -7.44
C GLN A 251 10.17 9.36 -7.39
N THR A 252 10.03 8.58 -6.31
CA THR A 252 10.70 7.29 -6.17
C THR A 252 10.35 6.34 -7.32
N TYR A 253 9.07 6.31 -7.72
CA TYR A 253 8.59 5.42 -8.77
C TYR A 253 8.85 5.92 -10.20
N LEU A 254 9.47 7.08 -10.36
CA LEU A 254 9.92 7.60 -11.65
C LEU A 254 11.35 7.16 -12.01
N LYS A 255 11.98 6.35 -11.17
CA LYS A 255 13.34 5.87 -11.41
C LYS A 255 13.37 4.78 -12.48
N ASP A 256 14.32 4.97 -13.39
CA ASP A 256 14.76 4.00 -14.40
C ASP A 256 13.59 3.35 -15.14
N HIS A 257 13.53 2.02 -15.13
CA HIS A 257 12.60 1.23 -15.93
C HIS A 257 11.38 0.74 -15.14
N PHE A 258 11.18 1.24 -13.90
CA PHE A 258 10.11 0.75 -13.03
C PHE A 258 8.73 0.77 -13.71
N THR A 259 8.29 1.92 -14.21
CA THR A 259 6.95 2.09 -14.79
C THR A 259 6.76 1.26 -16.07
N SER A 260 7.79 1.15 -16.91
CA SER A 260 7.77 0.27 -18.08
C SER A 260 7.66 -1.20 -17.69
N SER A 261 8.36 -1.61 -16.63
CA SER A 261 8.37 -3.00 -16.17
C SER A 261 7.07 -3.40 -15.48
N VAL A 262 6.34 -2.46 -14.84
CA VAL A 262 5.00 -2.71 -14.27
C VAL A 262 4.02 -3.29 -15.30
N SER A 263 4.21 -3.05 -16.60
CA SER A 263 3.41 -3.68 -17.67
C SER A 263 3.45 -5.22 -17.64
N LYS A 264 4.52 -5.82 -17.10
CA LYS A 264 4.67 -7.27 -16.92
C LYS A 264 3.71 -7.83 -15.89
N LEU A 265 3.25 -7.00 -14.95
CA LEU A 265 2.18 -7.36 -13.99
C LEU A 265 0.79 -7.32 -14.63
N LYS A 266 0.63 -6.78 -15.84
CA LYS A 266 -0.64 -6.62 -16.56
C LYS A 266 -1.79 -6.06 -15.70
N PRO A 267 -1.59 -4.98 -14.93
CA PRO A 267 -2.64 -4.46 -14.06
C PRO A 267 -3.83 -3.93 -14.88
N ASN A 268 -5.05 -4.21 -14.43
CA ASN A 268 -6.27 -3.59 -14.95
C ASN A 268 -6.68 -2.38 -14.10
N LEU A 269 -6.39 -2.40 -12.80
CA LEU A 269 -6.61 -1.28 -11.88
C LEU A 269 -5.33 -1.03 -11.08
N ILE A 270 -4.86 0.22 -11.06
CA ILE A 270 -3.74 0.66 -10.24
C ILE A 270 -4.28 1.66 -9.20
N ILE A 271 -4.22 1.27 -7.94
CA ILE A 271 -4.52 2.13 -6.80
C ILE A 271 -3.19 2.67 -6.27
N ILE A 272 -2.99 3.98 -6.29
CA ILE A 272 -1.76 4.63 -5.82
C ILE A 272 -2.02 5.32 -4.49
N SER A 273 -1.41 4.82 -3.43
CA SER A 273 -1.48 5.37 -2.08
C SER A 273 -0.12 5.88 -1.64
N LEU A 274 0.15 7.15 -1.99
CA LEU A 274 1.39 7.87 -1.72
C LEU A 274 1.08 9.27 -1.21
N GLY A 275 2.12 9.96 -0.70
CA GLY A 275 2.03 11.35 -0.29
C GLY A 275 2.47 11.60 1.15
N THR A 276 2.54 10.57 2.01
CA THR A 276 3.02 10.74 3.38
C THR A 276 4.46 11.23 3.38
N ASN A 277 5.34 10.58 2.61
CA ASN A 277 6.74 10.99 2.47
C ASN A 277 6.91 12.29 1.67
N ASP A 278 6.06 12.54 0.66
CA ASP A 278 6.03 13.81 -0.08
C ASP A 278 5.65 15.00 0.83
N ALA A 279 4.93 14.74 1.92
CA ALA A 279 4.58 15.74 2.93
C ALA A 279 5.65 15.93 4.01
N MET A 280 6.75 15.17 3.97
CA MET A 280 7.84 15.31 4.94
C MET A 280 8.79 16.43 4.54
N GLY A 281 9.04 17.36 5.46
CA GLY A 281 9.91 18.51 5.21
C GLY A 281 9.20 19.65 4.47
N ARG A 282 9.96 20.40 3.66
CA ARG A 282 9.45 21.57 2.93
C ARG A 282 8.76 21.12 1.65
N VAL A 283 7.46 21.38 1.57
CA VAL A 283 6.64 21.03 0.40
C VAL A 283 6.61 22.14 -0.64
N ASN A 284 6.78 21.75 -1.91
CA ASN A 284 6.46 22.55 -3.08
C ASN A 284 5.31 21.86 -3.83
N SER A 285 4.09 22.37 -3.70
CA SER A 285 2.90 21.78 -4.32
C SER A 285 3.03 21.60 -5.83
N SER A 286 3.69 22.53 -6.53
CA SER A 286 3.92 22.39 -7.98
C SER A 286 4.85 21.23 -8.32
N ALA A 287 5.89 21.00 -7.49
CA ALA A 287 6.77 19.84 -7.67
C ALA A 287 6.03 18.53 -7.41
N VAL A 288 5.23 18.46 -6.34
CA VAL A 288 4.38 17.29 -6.04
C VAL A 288 3.44 17.01 -7.21
N ARG A 289 2.75 18.04 -7.72
CA ARG A 289 1.86 17.92 -8.89
C ARG A 289 2.61 17.39 -10.13
N ALA A 290 3.82 17.89 -10.39
CA ALA A 290 4.64 17.41 -11.49
C ALA A 290 5.05 15.93 -11.33
N SER A 291 5.40 15.49 -10.12
CA SER A 291 5.72 14.07 -9.85
C SER A 291 4.48 13.18 -10.01
N VAL A 292 3.31 13.59 -9.51
CA VAL A 292 2.02 12.88 -9.70
C VAL A 292 1.72 12.73 -11.19
N ARG A 293 1.76 13.84 -11.93
CA ARG A 293 1.53 13.87 -13.39
C ARG A 293 2.47 12.94 -14.14
N SER A 294 3.76 13.00 -13.81
CA SER A 294 4.78 12.18 -14.47
C SER A 294 4.52 10.70 -14.23
N LEU A 295 4.20 10.31 -12.99
CA LEU A 295 3.99 8.90 -12.66
C LEU A 295 2.74 8.36 -13.35
N VAL A 296 1.63 9.09 -13.27
CA VAL A 296 0.37 8.73 -13.92
C VAL A 296 0.54 8.60 -15.43
N ASN A 297 1.23 9.54 -16.08
CA ASN A 297 1.46 9.50 -17.52
C ASN A 297 2.36 8.34 -17.94
N GLN A 298 3.43 8.06 -17.19
CA GLN A 298 4.30 6.91 -17.49
C GLN A 298 3.58 5.56 -17.29
N LEU A 299 2.76 5.45 -16.24
CA LEU A 299 1.94 4.25 -16.02
C LEU A 299 0.86 4.08 -17.09
N ARG A 300 0.17 5.13 -17.50
CA ARG A 300 -0.78 5.09 -18.65
C ARG A 300 -0.10 4.68 -19.94
N LYS A 301 1.11 5.18 -20.19
CA LYS A 301 1.89 4.79 -21.38
C LYS A 301 2.24 3.30 -21.36
N SER A 302 2.62 2.78 -20.19
CA SER A 302 3.10 1.40 -20.04
C SER A 302 1.97 0.39 -19.85
N CYS A 303 0.84 0.82 -19.30
CA CYS A 303 -0.35 0.02 -19.01
C CYS A 303 -1.60 0.75 -19.54
N PRO A 304 -1.79 0.84 -20.88
CA PRO A 304 -2.83 1.69 -21.48
C PRO A 304 -4.27 1.27 -21.15
N GLU A 305 -4.49 0.00 -20.83
CA GLU A 305 -5.80 -0.53 -20.45
C GLU A 305 -6.10 -0.34 -18.95
N ALA A 306 -5.09 -0.01 -18.14
CA ALA A 306 -5.24 0.12 -16.71
C ALA A 306 -5.99 1.40 -16.32
N LYS A 307 -6.99 1.28 -15.45
CA LYS A 307 -7.55 2.43 -14.74
C LYS A 307 -6.66 2.77 -13.56
N ILE A 308 -6.51 4.07 -13.30
CA ILE A 308 -5.72 4.58 -12.18
C ILE A 308 -6.65 5.30 -11.20
N VAL A 309 -6.50 5.00 -9.91
CA VAL A 309 -7.16 5.68 -8.78
C VAL A 309 -6.10 6.13 -7.78
N LEU A 310 -6.06 7.43 -7.46
CA LEU A 310 -5.15 7.98 -6.44
C LEU A 310 -5.85 8.05 -5.07
N SER A 311 -5.15 7.77 -3.97
CA SER A 311 -5.64 8.11 -2.63
C SER A 311 -4.75 9.20 -2.00
N THR A 312 -5.34 10.10 -1.23
CA THR A 312 -4.58 11.13 -0.51
C THR A 312 -3.97 10.61 0.79
N PRO A 313 -2.85 11.16 1.29
CA PRO A 313 -2.30 10.75 2.58
C PRO A 313 -3.22 11.14 3.74
N VAL A 314 -3.25 10.31 4.79
CA VAL A 314 -3.88 10.70 6.08
C VAL A 314 -2.96 11.62 6.87
N MET A 315 -3.50 12.30 7.89
CA MET A 315 -2.71 13.17 8.75
C MET A 315 -1.58 12.42 9.47
N SER A 316 -0.41 13.04 9.45
CA SER A 316 0.78 12.65 10.23
C SER A 316 1.25 13.83 11.07
N TYR A 317 2.22 13.61 11.96
CA TYR A 317 2.83 14.65 12.78
C TYR A 317 4.28 14.90 12.38
N VAL A 318 4.75 16.12 12.64
CA VAL A 318 6.17 16.51 12.51
C VAL A 318 6.74 16.94 13.85
N SER A 319 8.04 16.68 14.04
CA SER A 319 8.77 17.13 15.21
C SER A 319 8.86 18.66 15.26
N ARG A 320 8.72 19.21 16.46
CA ARG A 320 8.86 20.62 16.79
C ARG A 320 9.96 20.80 17.86
N ARG A 321 10.31 22.04 18.16
CA ARG A 321 11.31 22.37 19.19
C ARG A 321 10.91 21.74 20.54
N ARG A 322 11.92 21.36 21.33
CA ARG A 322 11.79 20.77 22.68
C ARG A 322 11.03 19.43 22.70
N GLY A 323 11.20 18.60 21.67
CA GLY A 323 10.66 17.23 21.65
C GLY A 323 9.13 17.12 21.50
N ARG A 324 8.45 18.24 21.22
CA ARG A 324 7.00 18.23 20.97
C ARG A 324 6.72 17.82 19.52
N THR A 325 5.57 17.23 19.26
CA THR A 325 5.06 17.00 17.91
C THR A 325 3.86 17.89 17.64
N ALA A 326 3.59 18.17 16.37
CA ALA A 326 2.37 18.87 15.94
C ALA A 326 1.85 18.25 14.64
N PRO A 327 0.54 18.33 14.36
CA PRO A 327 -0.01 17.91 13.07
C PRO A 327 0.77 18.52 11.90
N ASN A 328 1.01 17.73 10.87
CA ASN A 328 1.83 18.12 9.72
C ASN A 328 0.97 18.92 8.72
N PRO A 329 1.13 20.25 8.63
CA PRO A 329 0.32 21.06 7.71
C PRO A 329 0.60 20.75 6.24
N SER A 330 1.76 20.16 5.93
CA SER A 330 2.15 19.76 4.58
C SER A 330 1.24 18.68 3.99
N VAL A 331 0.61 17.85 4.83
CA VAL A 331 -0.30 16.78 4.35
C VAL A 331 -1.46 17.40 3.56
N LYS A 332 -2.07 18.48 4.05
CA LYS A 332 -3.13 19.19 3.32
C LYS A 332 -2.66 19.71 1.96
N LEU A 333 -1.44 20.25 1.89
CA LEU A 333 -0.88 20.76 0.65
C LEU A 333 -0.64 19.65 -0.38
N VAL A 334 -0.17 18.49 0.08
CA VAL A 334 0.05 17.30 -0.76
C VAL A 334 -1.28 16.68 -1.19
N SER A 335 -2.24 16.51 -0.28
CA SER A 335 -3.58 15.98 -0.60
C SER A 335 -4.27 16.84 -1.66
N ARG A 336 -4.22 18.16 -1.51
CA ARG A 336 -4.74 19.10 -2.51
C ARG A 336 -4.02 18.96 -3.87
N ALA A 337 -2.70 18.86 -3.87
CA ALA A 337 -1.91 18.67 -5.09
C ALA A 337 -2.29 17.37 -5.82
N ILE A 338 -2.45 16.26 -5.09
CA ILE A 338 -2.86 14.96 -5.65
C ILE A 338 -4.26 15.08 -6.28
N ILE A 339 -5.23 15.68 -5.59
CA ILE A 339 -6.60 15.85 -6.09
C ILE A 339 -6.66 16.74 -7.32
N GLU A 340 -5.96 17.89 -7.30
CA GLU A 340 -5.91 18.81 -8.43
C GLU A 340 -5.37 18.11 -9.69
N GLU A 341 -4.30 17.34 -9.56
CA GLU A 341 -3.73 16.61 -10.70
C GLU A 341 -4.59 15.41 -11.10
N ALA A 342 -5.22 14.70 -10.17
CA ALA A 342 -6.16 13.64 -10.51
C ALA A 342 -7.28 14.15 -11.43
N LYS A 343 -7.85 15.30 -11.07
CA LYS A 343 -8.87 16.00 -11.87
C LYS A 343 -8.33 16.46 -13.22
N ALA A 344 -7.15 17.10 -13.24
CA ALA A 344 -6.53 17.58 -14.47
C ALA A 344 -6.22 16.44 -15.46
N LEU A 345 -5.88 15.26 -14.95
CA LEU A 345 -5.57 14.06 -15.74
C LEU A 345 -6.79 13.21 -16.08
N GLY A 346 -7.96 13.50 -15.48
CA GLY A 346 -9.16 12.69 -15.62
C GLY A 346 -9.00 11.26 -15.09
N VAL A 347 -8.21 11.06 -14.04
CA VAL A 347 -8.14 9.78 -13.30
C VAL A 347 -9.05 9.83 -12.06
N GLY A 348 -9.36 8.65 -11.52
CA GLY A 348 -10.12 8.57 -10.27
C GLY A 348 -9.27 8.98 -9.06
N TYR A 349 -9.92 9.48 -8.00
CA TYR A 349 -9.29 9.63 -6.70
C TYR A 349 -10.25 9.34 -5.54
N ILE A 350 -9.69 9.03 -4.38
CA ILE A 350 -10.39 8.87 -3.10
C ILE A 350 -9.71 9.79 -2.10
N ASP A 351 -10.48 10.71 -1.51
CA ASP A 351 -9.94 11.71 -0.59
C ASP A 351 -9.88 11.17 0.85
N THR A 352 -8.96 10.25 1.09
CA THR A 352 -8.72 9.66 2.41
C THR A 352 -8.27 10.68 3.45
N PHE A 353 -7.67 11.80 3.06
CA PHE A 353 -7.44 12.95 3.94
C PHE A 353 -8.76 13.50 4.50
N GLU A 354 -9.75 13.76 3.63
CA GLU A 354 -11.04 14.28 4.07
C GLU A 354 -11.87 13.23 4.81
N ILE A 355 -11.86 11.95 4.38
CA ILE A 355 -12.54 10.84 5.07
C ILE A 355 -12.09 10.75 6.54
N PHE A 356 -10.81 10.98 6.80
CA PHE A 356 -10.24 10.95 8.14
C PHE A 356 -10.28 12.31 8.86
N GLY A 357 -11.11 13.25 8.41
CA GLY A 357 -11.37 14.52 9.11
C GLY A 357 -10.43 15.67 8.77
N GLY A 358 -9.63 15.54 7.70
CA GLY A 358 -8.73 16.58 7.22
C GLY A 358 -7.75 17.05 8.29
N GLU A 359 -7.53 18.37 8.40
CA GLU A 359 -6.61 18.95 9.41
C GLU A 359 -7.04 18.65 10.86
N ARG A 360 -8.35 18.59 11.11
CA ARG A 360 -8.91 18.31 12.44
C ARG A 360 -8.83 16.82 12.81
N GLY A 361 -8.71 15.97 11.78
CA GLY A 361 -8.60 14.52 11.91
C GLY A 361 -7.36 14.01 12.62
N ALA A 362 -6.31 14.83 12.73
CA ALA A 362 -5.06 14.43 13.38
C ALA A 362 -5.29 14.03 14.85
N ASP A 363 -6.04 14.82 15.60
CA ASP A 363 -6.30 14.55 17.01
C ASP A 363 -7.20 13.34 17.20
N ARG A 364 -8.13 13.11 16.27
CA ARG A 364 -8.99 11.92 16.24
C ARG A 364 -8.20 10.64 16.00
N LEU A 365 -7.29 10.66 15.02
CA LEU A 365 -6.39 9.53 14.76
C LEU A 365 -5.57 9.15 16.02
N VAL A 366 -5.26 10.14 16.86
CA VAL A 366 -4.57 9.93 18.13
C VAL A 366 -5.51 9.40 19.21
N SER A 367 -6.66 10.04 19.43
CA SER A 367 -7.58 9.68 20.51
C SER A 367 -8.21 8.30 20.31
N GLU A 368 -8.45 7.91 19.06
CA GLU A 368 -8.97 6.58 18.69
C GLU A 368 -7.87 5.50 18.62
N GLY A 369 -6.60 5.84 18.91
CA GLY A 369 -5.50 4.87 18.89
C GLY A 369 -5.18 4.34 17.49
N LEU A 370 -5.50 5.10 16.44
CA LEU A 370 -5.24 4.73 15.05
C LEU A 370 -3.82 5.06 14.59
N LEU A 371 -3.11 5.96 15.29
CA LEU A 371 -1.69 6.26 15.07
C LEU A 371 -0.77 5.53 16.04
N ARG A 372 0.38 5.08 15.54
CA ARG A 372 1.48 4.56 16.36
C ARG A 372 2.18 5.69 17.13
N SER A 373 3.05 5.29 18.06
CA SER A 373 3.85 6.21 18.86
C SER A 373 4.77 7.13 18.05
N ASP A 374 5.17 6.72 16.84
CA ASP A 374 5.94 7.56 15.91
C ASP A 374 5.12 8.70 15.27
N ARG A 375 3.79 8.70 15.47
CA ARG A 375 2.83 9.68 14.96
C ARG A 375 2.83 9.83 13.42
N ILE A 376 3.36 8.85 12.70
CA ILE A 376 3.39 8.80 11.23
C ILE A 376 2.64 7.56 10.75
N HIS A 377 2.98 6.39 11.29
CA HIS A 377 2.40 5.13 10.85
C HIS A 377 1.12 4.83 11.62
N LEU A 378 0.18 4.17 10.94
CA LEU A 378 -1.06 3.71 11.57
C LEU A 378 -0.83 2.43 12.37
N THR A 379 -1.70 2.20 13.36
CA THR A 379 -1.84 0.89 14.00
C THR A 379 -2.51 -0.10 13.05
N THR A 380 -2.55 -1.39 13.41
CA THR A 380 -3.28 -2.40 12.63
C THR A 380 -4.73 -1.97 12.38
N GLU A 381 -5.43 -1.48 13.40
CA GLU A 381 -6.82 -1.01 13.28
C GLU A 381 -6.92 0.26 12.45
N GLY A 382 -5.96 1.19 12.57
CA GLY A 382 -5.87 2.35 11.67
C GLY A 382 -5.73 1.96 10.20
N TYR A 383 -4.87 0.99 9.89
CA TYR A 383 -4.73 0.47 8.52
C TYR A 383 -5.99 -0.24 8.01
N LYS A 384 -6.68 -1.01 8.86
CA LYS A 384 -7.96 -1.63 8.50
C LYS A 384 -9.03 -0.57 8.20
N SER A 385 -9.14 0.47 9.04
CA SER A 385 -10.08 1.58 8.82
C SER A 385 -9.79 2.29 7.49
N LEU A 386 -8.52 2.57 7.20
CA LEU A 386 -8.10 3.21 5.96
C LEU A 386 -8.39 2.33 4.73
N GLY A 387 -8.09 1.03 4.81
CA GLY A 387 -8.39 0.07 3.74
C GLY A 387 -9.90 -0.09 3.51
N ASN A 388 -10.70 -0.17 4.57
CA ASN A 388 -12.16 -0.24 4.49
C ASN A 388 -12.72 0.99 3.78
N SER A 389 -12.20 2.18 4.07
CA SER A 389 -12.64 3.42 3.41
C SER A 389 -12.44 3.37 1.89
N ILE A 390 -11.33 2.79 1.41
CA ILE A 390 -11.12 2.58 -0.04
C ILE A 390 -12.04 1.49 -0.58
N ALA A 391 -12.18 0.37 0.14
CA ALA A 391 -13.07 -0.71 -0.26
C ALA A 391 -14.54 -0.24 -0.38
N ASP A 392 -15.02 0.56 0.56
CA ASP A 392 -16.36 1.13 0.58
C ASP A 392 -16.56 2.13 -0.57
N ALA A 393 -15.55 2.94 -0.87
CA ALA A 393 -15.58 3.85 -2.02
C ALA A 393 -15.70 3.06 -3.35
N LEU A 394 -14.96 1.97 -3.51
CA LEU A 394 -15.04 1.07 -4.66
C LEU A 394 -16.40 0.35 -4.72
N ALA A 395 -16.92 -0.10 -3.58
CA ALA A 395 -18.23 -0.74 -3.46
C ALA A 395 -19.37 0.20 -3.88
N LYS A 396 -19.31 1.47 -3.48
CA LYS A 396 -20.28 2.49 -3.90
C LYS A 396 -20.24 2.71 -5.41
N ASP A 397 -19.05 2.75 -6.03
CA ASP A 397 -18.95 2.89 -7.49
C ASP A 397 -19.43 1.64 -8.24
N TYR A 398 -19.16 0.45 -7.72
CA TYR A 398 -19.70 -0.79 -8.28
C TYR A 398 -21.23 -0.86 -8.17
N LYS A 399 -21.81 -0.44 -7.04
CA LYS A 399 -23.26 -0.33 -6.86
C LYS A 399 -23.88 0.64 -7.88
N ARG A 400 -23.23 1.78 -8.13
CA ARG A 400 -23.63 2.72 -9.21
C ARG A 400 -23.63 2.01 -10.57
N TYR A 401 -22.58 1.27 -10.90
CA TYR A 401 -22.47 0.52 -12.15
C TYR A 401 -23.63 -0.48 -12.32
N LEU A 402 -23.94 -1.27 -11.28
CA LEU A 402 -25.07 -2.19 -11.30
C LEU A 402 -26.41 -1.47 -11.53
N GLY A 403 -26.63 -0.35 -10.82
CA GLY A 403 -27.83 0.48 -11.00
C GLY A 403 -27.95 1.05 -12.42
N SER A 404 -26.84 1.44 -13.05
CA SER A 404 -26.88 1.90 -14.45
C SER A 404 -27.19 0.78 -15.45
N ARG A 405 -26.78 -0.47 -15.20
CA ARG A 405 -27.12 -1.61 -16.07
C ARG A 405 -28.59 -2.02 -15.95
N ALA A 406 -29.13 -1.99 -14.75
CA ALA A 406 -30.54 -2.33 -14.50
C ALA A 406 -31.54 -1.35 -15.14
N MET A 407 -31.09 -0.16 -15.56
CA MET A 407 -31.92 0.84 -16.26
C MET A 407 -31.82 0.75 -17.80
N ILE A 408 -30.90 -0.06 -18.32
CA ILE A 408 -30.65 -0.22 -19.77
C ILE A 408 -31.24 -1.53 -20.31
N ASN A 409 -31.42 -2.52 -19.42
CA ASN A 409 -32.18 -3.75 -19.66
C ASN A 409 -33.60 -3.59 -19.14
#